data_AF-A0A7R9KXJ5-F1
#
_entry.id   AF-A0A7R9KXJ5-F1
#
_cell.length_a   1.000
_cell.length_b   1.000
_cell.length_c   1.000
_cell.angle_alpha   90.00
_cell.angle_beta   90.00
_cell.angle_gamma   90.00
#
_symmetry.space_group_name_H-M   'P 1'
#
loop_
_entity.id
_entity.type
_entity.pdbx_description
1 polymer ?
#
loop_
_entity_poly.entity_id
_entity_poly.type
_entity_poly.pdbx_seq_one_letter_code
_entity_poly.pdbx_strand_id
1 'polypeptide(L)'
;MEWGRGQSIRLLLKYAGIQFTDKGYANPMDWNSGKFTLGLDYPNILYYIDHDLKLIQSIAIMRYLGKKHGLSAISEPQRDVQYMAAQQLQDVLQGLAAIMYGPGDGEANPRPISLALSSLSWIFILAYNVLDILRLYAPESVAKHPTIGQYLDIFEALPAIKA
;
A
#
# COMPACT_ATOMS: atom_id res chain seq x y z
N MET A 1 5.66 13.39 -5.59
CA MET A 1 4.86 13.33 -4.35
C MET A 1 4.89 11.87 -3.87
N GLU A 2 5.60 11.58 -2.80
CA GLU A 2 5.86 10.21 -2.27
C GLU A 2 4.74 9.70 -1.35
N TRP A 3 3.50 10.16 -1.54
CA TRP A 3 2.39 9.88 -0.64
C TRP A 3 1.14 9.42 -1.42
N GLY A 4 0.18 8.83 -0.70
CA GLY A 4 -1.08 8.32 -1.25
C GLY A 4 -1.06 6.82 -1.61
N ARG A 5 -2.18 6.32 -2.16
CA ARG A 5 -2.39 4.87 -2.40
C ARG A 5 -1.39 4.24 -3.39
N GLY A 6 -0.69 5.04 -4.20
CA GLY A 6 0.37 4.59 -5.09
C GLY A 6 1.69 4.24 -4.40
N GLN A 7 1.91 4.72 -3.17
CA GLN A 7 3.19 4.61 -2.51
C GLN A 7 3.60 3.16 -2.22
N SER A 8 2.67 2.32 -1.75
CA SER A 8 2.95 0.89 -1.54
C SER A 8 3.45 0.17 -2.78
N ILE A 9 2.94 0.53 -3.97
CA ILE A 9 3.35 -0.10 -5.24
C ILE A 9 4.73 0.38 -5.66
N ARG A 10 5.01 1.68 -5.52
CA ARG A 10 6.36 2.23 -5.78
C ARG A 10 7.40 1.56 -4.89
N LEU A 11 7.10 1.43 -3.60
CA LEU A 11 7.97 0.74 -2.65
C LEU A 11 8.17 -0.73 -3.02
N LEU A 12 7.12 -1.43 -3.46
CA LEU A 12 7.24 -2.83 -3.89
C LEU A 12 8.12 -2.95 -5.14
N LEU A 13 7.88 -2.12 -6.15
CA LEU A 13 8.69 -2.11 -7.38
C LEU A 13 10.14 -1.77 -7.08
N LYS A 14 10.40 -0.76 -6.24
CA LYS A 14 11.75 -0.41 -5.76
C LYS A 14 12.40 -1.57 -5.02
N TYR A 15 11.70 -2.18 -4.07
CA TYR A 15 12.18 -3.34 -3.31
C TYR A 15 12.52 -4.53 -4.21
N ALA A 16 11.69 -4.78 -5.23
CA ALA A 16 11.90 -5.84 -6.20
C ALA A 16 12.93 -5.50 -7.30
N GLY A 17 13.54 -4.31 -7.27
CA GLY A 17 14.49 -3.85 -8.29
C GLY A 17 13.88 -3.67 -9.68
N ILE A 18 12.57 -3.48 -9.77
CA ILE A 18 11.83 -3.37 -11.03
C ILE A 18 11.82 -1.92 -11.48
N GLN A 19 12.31 -1.68 -12.69
CA GLN A 19 12.22 -0.37 -13.34
C GLN A 19 10.77 -0.10 -13.75
N PHE A 20 10.30 1.12 -13.48
CA PHE A 20 8.93 1.53 -13.82
C PHE A 20 8.88 3.00 -14.20
N THR A 21 7.87 3.37 -14.97
CA THR A 21 7.54 4.78 -15.22
C THR A 21 6.44 5.20 -14.26
N ASP A 22 6.71 6.20 -13.42
CA ASP A 22 5.71 6.81 -12.54
C ASP A 22 4.97 7.92 -13.28
N LYS A 23 3.80 7.58 -13.83
CA LYS A 23 2.96 8.57 -14.51
C LYS A 23 2.07 9.30 -13.51
N GLY A 24 2.58 10.42 -13.02
CA GLY A 24 1.80 11.40 -12.25
C GLY A 24 0.88 12.24 -13.15
N TYR A 25 -0.24 12.68 -12.59
CA TYR A 25 -1.14 13.67 -13.20
C TYR A 25 -1.09 14.93 -12.34
N ALA A 26 -0.80 16.09 -12.93
CA ALA A 26 -0.62 17.32 -12.16
C ALA A 26 -1.96 17.87 -11.64
N ASN A 27 -3.03 17.65 -12.40
CA ASN A 27 -4.37 18.09 -12.02
C ASN A 27 -5.46 17.13 -12.54
N PRO A 28 -6.71 17.26 -12.07
CA PRO A 28 -7.82 16.42 -12.51
C PRO A 28 -8.14 16.52 -14.01
N MET A 29 -7.88 17.66 -14.68
CA MET A 29 -8.13 17.80 -16.13
C MET A 29 -7.16 16.94 -16.94
N ASP A 30 -5.88 16.87 -16.55
CA ASP A 30 -4.89 16.00 -17.19
C ASP A 30 -5.34 14.54 -17.15
N TRP A 31 -5.89 14.09 -16.02
CA TRP A 31 -6.45 12.76 -15.90
C TRP A 31 -7.71 12.59 -16.76
N ASN A 32 -8.66 13.51 -16.64
CA ASN A 32 -9.97 13.39 -17.29
C ASN A 32 -9.87 13.41 -18.82
N SER A 33 -8.90 14.10 -19.39
CA SER A 33 -8.68 14.17 -20.84
C SER A 33 -8.25 12.84 -21.48
N GLY A 34 -7.52 11.99 -20.73
CA GLY A 34 -6.92 10.76 -21.26
C GLY A 34 -7.38 9.45 -20.62
N LYS A 35 -8.16 9.48 -19.54
CA LYS A 35 -8.46 8.26 -18.76
C LYS A 35 -9.11 7.13 -19.54
N PHE A 36 -9.95 7.44 -20.53
CA PHE A 36 -10.65 6.45 -21.35
C PHE A 36 -9.79 5.90 -22.50
N THR A 37 -8.67 6.53 -22.84
CA THR A 37 -7.77 6.05 -23.91
C THR A 37 -6.80 4.97 -23.43
N LEU A 38 -6.70 4.77 -22.11
CA LEU A 38 -5.84 3.75 -21.50
C LEU A 38 -6.37 2.33 -21.68
N GLY A 39 -7.65 2.17 -22.05
CA GLY A 39 -8.33 0.88 -22.18
C GLY A 39 -8.39 0.12 -20.85
N LEU A 40 -8.65 0.83 -19.75
CA LEU A 40 -8.94 0.26 -18.43
C LEU A 40 -10.44 -0.06 -18.35
N ASP A 41 -10.80 -1.20 -17.78
CA ASP A 41 -12.22 -1.59 -17.60
C ASP A 41 -12.99 -0.59 -16.72
N TYR A 42 -12.33 -0.10 -15.67
CA TYR A 42 -12.87 0.94 -14.78
C TYR A 42 -11.81 2.01 -14.53
N PRO A 43 -11.75 3.09 -15.35
CA PRO A 43 -10.69 4.09 -15.24
C PRO A 43 -10.64 4.73 -13.86
N ASN A 44 -9.53 4.52 -13.16
CA ASN A 44 -9.27 5.11 -11.86
C ASN A 44 -7.79 5.46 -11.70
N ILE A 45 -7.50 6.50 -10.92
CA ILE A 45 -6.19 6.66 -10.30
C ILE A 45 -6.29 5.89 -8.99
N LEU A 46 -5.65 4.75 -8.84
CA LEU A 46 -4.37 4.26 -9.35
C LEU A 46 -4.52 3.12 -10.37
N TYR A 47 -3.60 3.03 -11.33
CA TYR A 47 -3.51 1.93 -12.30
C TYR A 47 -2.08 1.41 -12.48
N TYR A 48 -1.97 0.20 -13.03
CA TYR A 48 -0.72 -0.44 -13.41
C TYR A 48 -0.89 -1.14 -14.76
N ILE A 49 0.06 -0.96 -15.67
CA ILE A 49 0.07 -1.55 -17.00
C ILE A 49 1.33 -2.38 -17.15
N ASP A 50 1.15 -3.63 -17.55
CA ASP A 50 2.19 -4.63 -17.72
C ASP A 50 1.93 -5.39 -19.00
N HIS A 51 2.54 -4.90 -20.10
CA HIS A 51 2.21 -5.30 -21.46
C HIS A 51 0.69 -5.18 -21.72
N ASP A 52 0.02 -6.30 -22.00
CA ASP A 52 -1.42 -6.35 -22.27
C ASP A 52 -2.29 -6.33 -21.00
N LEU A 53 -1.69 -6.64 -19.85
CA LEU A 53 -2.41 -6.66 -18.58
C LEU A 53 -2.54 -5.25 -18.03
N LYS A 54 -3.78 -4.88 -17.67
CA LYS A 54 -4.09 -3.59 -17.09
C LYS A 54 -4.88 -3.79 -15.81
N LEU A 55 -4.30 -3.31 -14.71
CA LEU A 55 -4.86 -3.47 -13.38
C LEU A 55 -5.17 -2.11 -12.77
N ILE A 56 -6.23 -2.10 -11.98
CA ILE A 56 -6.64 -1.01 -11.11
C ILE A 56 -6.80 -1.56 -9.70
N GLN A 57 -7.06 -0.68 -8.71
CA GLN A 57 -7.13 -1.01 -7.28
C GLN A 57 -5.78 -1.39 -6.69
N SER A 58 -5.32 -0.64 -5.69
CA SER A 58 -3.97 -0.77 -5.12
C SER A 58 -3.65 -2.19 -4.63
N ILE A 59 -4.58 -2.84 -3.93
CA ILE A 59 -4.37 -4.19 -3.39
C ILE A 59 -4.34 -5.24 -4.50
N ALA A 60 -5.14 -5.09 -5.56
CA ALA A 60 -5.09 -6.02 -6.70
C ALA A 60 -3.75 -5.93 -7.42
N ILE A 61 -3.24 -4.71 -7.63
CA ILE A 61 -1.92 -4.48 -8.21
C ILE A 61 -0.81 -5.05 -7.31
N MET A 62 -0.86 -4.79 -6.00
CA MET A 62 0.12 -5.33 -5.04
C MET A 62 0.13 -6.86 -5.00
N ARG A 63 -1.05 -7.51 -5.04
CA ARG A 63 -1.18 -8.98 -5.12
C ARG A 63 -0.56 -9.53 -6.39
N TYR A 64 -0.85 -8.91 -7.53
CA TYR A 64 -0.30 -9.30 -8.82
C TYR A 64 1.24 -9.24 -8.80
N LEU A 65 1.79 -8.10 -8.42
CA LEU A 65 3.24 -7.90 -8.33
C LEU A 65 3.89 -8.84 -7.33
N GLY A 66 3.25 -9.02 -6.16
CA GLY A 66 3.71 -9.95 -5.14
C GLY A 66 3.82 -11.38 -5.68
N LYS A 67 2.81 -11.85 -6.41
CA LYS A 67 2.84 -13.17 -7.06
C LYS A 67 3.89 -13.23 -8.17
N LYS A 68 3.95 -12.22 -9.06
CA LYS A 68 4.85 -12.18 -10.21
C LYS A 68 6.32 -12.23 -9.80
N HIS A 69 6.67 -11.61 -8.67
CA HIS A 69 8.05 -11.44 -8.22
C HIS A 69 8.42 -12.29 -7.00
N GLY A 70 7.63 -13.31 -6.65
CA GLY A 70 7.96 -14.22 -5.55
C GLY A 70 7.87 -13.60 -4.15
N LEU A 71 7.12 -12.50 -3.99
CA LEU A 71 6.88 -11.81 -2.72
C LEU A 71 5.51 -12.19 -2.12
N SER A 72 4.92 -13.30 -2.55
CA SER A 72 3.67 -13.84 -2.02
C SER A 72 3.91 -15.16 -1.30
N ALA A 73 3.01 -15.53 -0.39
CA ALA A 73 3.06 -16.81 0.26
C ALA A 73 2.94 -17.97 -0.74
N ILE A 74 3.64 -19.08 -0.44
CA ILE A 74 3.73 -20.25 -1.31
C ILE A 74 2.51 -21.16 -1.14
N SER A 75 2.04 -21.37 0.08
CA SER A 75 0.89 -22.23 0.37
C SER A 75 -0.43 -21.44 0.34
N GLU A 76 -1.52 -22.10 -0.05
CA GLU A 76 -2.86 -21.47 -0.04
C GLU A 76 -3.27 -20.95 1.35
N PRO A 77 -3.12 -21.71 2.46
CA PRO A 77 -3.50 -21.21 3.77
C PRO A 77 -2.74 -19.93 4.17
N GLN A 78 -1.46 -19.83 3.83
CA GLN A 78 -0.68 -18.63 4.09
C GLN A 78 -1.09 -17.47 3.17
N ARG A 79 -1.49 -17.74 1.93
CA ARG A 79 -2.05 -16.71 1.02
C ARG A 79 -3.37 -16.16 1.55
N ASP A 80 -4.25 -17.01 2.07
CA ASP A 80 -5.52 -16.56 2.64
C ASP A 80 -5.30 -15.66 3.85
N VAL A 81 -4.35 -16.00 4.72
CA VAL A 81 -3.93 -15.12 5.84
C VAL A 81 -3.36 -13.79 5.34
N GLN A 82 -2.55 -13.80 4.26
CA GLN A 82 -2.08 -12.56 3.63
C GLN A 82 -3.24 -11.71 3.12
N TYR A 83 -4.23 -12.31 2.48
CA TYR A 83 -5.38 -11.57 1.95
C TYR A 83 -6.23 -10.97 3.06
N MET A 84 -6.49 -11.71 4.14
CA MET A 84 -7.16 -11.19 5.33
C MET A 84 -6.38 -9.99 5.92
N ALA A 85 -5.06 -10.11 6.05
CA ALA A 85 -4.23 -9.00 6.55
C ALA A 85 -4.30 -7.78 5.63
N ALA A 86 -4.31 -7.96 4.31
CA ALA A 86 -4.48 -6.86 3.36
C ALA A 86 -5.82 -6.13 3.54
N GLN A 87 -6.91 -6.86 3.80
CA GLN A 87 -8.22 -6.27 4.08
C GLN A 87 -8.20 -5.51 5.42
N GLN A 88 -7.58 -6.07 6.47
CA GLN A 88 -7.46 -5.39 7.75
C GLN A 88 -6.68 -4.06 7.64
N LEU A 89 -5.61 -4.03 6.84
CA LEU A 89 -4.85 -2.81 6.56
C LEU A 89 -5.67 -1.80 5.73
N GLN A 90 -6.49 -2.28 4.80
CA GLN A 90 -7.39 -1.44 4.01
C GLN A 90 -8.48 -0.79 4.87
N ASP A 91 -8.98 -1.49 5.87
CA ASP A 91 -9.92 -0.97 6.86
C ASP A 91 -9.29 0.12 7.72
N VAL A 92 -8.03 -0.07 8.16
CA VAL A 92 -7.28 0.97 8.90
C VAL A 92 -7.10 2.23 8.05
N LEU A 93 -6.67 2.08 6.79
CA LEU A 93 -6.53 3.21 5.87
C LEU A 93 -7.86 3.94 5.64
N GLN A 94 -8.98 3.22 5.54
CA GLN A 94 -10.30 3.83 5.38
C GLN A 94 -10.74 4.58 6.63
N GLY A 95 -10.51 4.02 7.82
CA GLY A 95 -10.76 4.71 9.09
C GLY A 95 -9.96 6.00 9.21
N LEU A 96 -8.66 5.95 8.88
CA LEU A 96 -7.80 7.15 8.85
C LEU A 96 -8.30 8.18 7.84
N ALA A 97 -8.69 7.76 6.64
CA ALA A 97 -9.24 8.67 5.63
C ALA A 97 -10.53 9.34 6.12
N ALA A 98 -11.42 8.60 6.80
CA ALA A 98 -12.64 9.16 7.36
C ALA A 98 -12.36 10.23 8.44
N ILE A 99 -11.29 10.07 9.22
CA ILE A 99 -10.88 11.06 10.23
C ILE A 99 -10.27 12.30 9.56
N MET A 100 -9.39 12.09 8.58
CA MET A 100 -8.68 13.18 7.90
C MET A 100 -9.59 14.04 7.02
N TYR A 101 -10.60 13.44 6.39
CA TYR A 101 -11.45 14.10 5.39
C TYR A 101 -12.92 14.19 5.81
N GLY A 102 -13.30 13.60 6.94
CA GLY A 102 -14.65 13.68 7.49
C GLY A 102 -14.89 14.98 8.28
N PRO A 103 -16.11 15.19 8.79
CA PRO A 103 -16.54 16.42 9.46
C PRO A 103 -15.85 16.74 10.82
N GLY A 104 -14.76 16.05 11.18
CA GLY A 104 -13.83 16.48 12.23
C GLY A 104 -14.10 15.98 13.65
N ASP A 105 -15.05 15.05 13.86
CA ASP A 105 -15.43 14.53 15.18
C ASP A 105 -15.07 13.04 15.42
N GLY A 106 -14.43 12.39 14.45
CA GLY A 106 -14.02 10.98 14.56
C GLY A 106 -12.69 10.80 15.31
N GLU A 107 -12.70 10.05 16.41
CA GLU A 107 -11.46 9.53 17.00
C GLU A 107 -10.93 8.32 16.21
N ALA A 108 -9.60 8.23 16.08
CA ALA A 108 -8.96 7.04 15.55
C ALA A 108 -9.21 5.86 16.49
N ASN A 109 -9.99 4.88 16.03
CA ASN A 109 -10.09 3.56 16.67
C ASN A 109 -9.17 2.58 15.92
N PRO A 110 -7.86 2.53 16.24
CA PRO A 110 -6.96 1.57 15.64
C PRO A 110 -7.38 0.17 16.10
N ARG A 111 -8.06 -0.58 15.22
CA ARG A 111 -8.35 -1.99 15.48
C ARG A 111 -7.01 -2.72 15.73
N PRO A 112 -6.89 -3.57 16.76
CA PRO A 112 -5.65 -4.25 17.06
C PRO A 112 -5.18 -5.03 15.84
N ILE A 113 -4.02 -4.65 15.28
CA ILE A 113 -3.45 -5.35 14.14
C ILE A 113 -2.58 -6.49 14.69
N SER A 114 -3.13 -7.70 14.80
CA SER A 114 -2.32 -8.89 15.05
C SER A 114 -1.58 -9.27 13.75
N LEU A 115 -0.48 -8.58 13.47
CA LEU A 115 0.35 -8.83 12.29
C LEU A 115 1.22 -10.07 12.53
N ALA A 116 0.64 -11.26 12.34
CA ALA A 116 1.43 -12.46 12.06
C ALA A 116 1.88 -12.40 10.59
N LEU A 117 2.71 -11.42 10.24
CA LEU A 117 3.25 -11.28 8.89
C LEU A 117 4.63 -11.89 8.83
N SER A 118 4.73 -12.99 8.09
CA SER A 118 6.00 -13.58 7.69
C SER A 118 6.89 -12.57 6.97
N SER A 119 8.20 -12.73 7.15
CA SER A 119 9.29 -11.99 6.52
C SER A 119 9.04 -11.63 5.04
N LEU A 120 9.18 -10.34 4.70
CA LEU A 120 9.46 -9.80 3.35
C LEU A 120 8.45 -10.15 2.23
N SER A 121 7.16 -10.22 2.53
CA SER A 121 6.10 -10.34 1.50
C SER A 121 5.54 -8.98 1.04
N TRP A 122 4.73 -8.95 -0.01
CA TRP A 122 4.03 -7.73 -0.46
C TRP A 122 3.14 -7.11 0.64
N ILE A 123 2.66 -7.93 1.58
CA ILE A 123 1.92 -7.44 2.76
C ILE A 123 2.81 -6.65 3.70
N PHE A 124 4.09 -7.04 3.83
CA PHE A 124 5.06 -6.30 4.64
C PHE A 124 5.22 -4.87 4.07
N ILE A 125 5.38 -4.74 2.77
CA ILE A 125 5.47 -3.41 2.13
C ILE A 125 4.17 -2.61 2.25
N LEU A 126 3.01 -3.26 2.13
CA LEU A 126 1.72 -2.62 2.34
C LEU A 126 1.59 -2.09 3.77
N ALA A 127 1.90 -2.93 4.77
CA ALA A 127 1.81 -2.59 6.18
C ALA A 127 2.72 -1.41 6.53
N TYR A 128 3.96 -1.37 6.01
CA TYR A 128 4.85 -0.21 6.18
C TYR A 128 4.15 1.10 5.78
N ASN A 129 3.60 1.16 4.56
CA ASN A 129 2.95 2.39 4.08
C ASN A 129 1.75 2.79 4.95
N VAL A 130 0.94 1.81 5.42
CA VAL A 130 -0.19 2.10 6.32
C VAL A 130 0.29 2.63 7.67
N LEU A 131 1.31 1.99 8.24
CA LEU A 131 1.85 2.35 9.54
C LEU A 131 2.63 3.67 9.50
N ASP A 132 3.25 4.01 8.37
CA ASP A 132 3.91 5.29 8.17
C ASP A 132 2.90 6.45 8.06
N ILE A 133 1.78 6.23 7.34
CA ILE A 133 0.65 7.17 7.35
C ILE A 133 0.10 7.30 8.79
N LEU A 134 -0.08 6.20 9.51
CA LEU A 134 -0.51 6.25 10.91
C LEU A 134 0.49 7.00 11.79
N ARG A 135 1.79 6.82 11.59
CA ARG A 135 2.86 7.55 12.30
C ARG A 135 2.78 9.05 12.05
N LEU A 136 2.46 9.46 10.82
CA LEU A 136 2.32 10.87 10.45
C LEU A 136 1.10 11.53 11.12
N TYR A 137 -0.06 10.86 11.13
CA TYR A 137 -1.33 11.46 11.57
C TYR A 137 -1.70 11.16 13.03
N ALA A 138 -1.17 10.09 13.62
CA ALA A 138 -1.42 9.67 15.00
C ALA A 138 -0.13 9.14 15.66
N PRO A 139 0.92 9.97 15.80
CA PRO A 139 2.22 9.54 16.33
C PRO A 139 2.12 8.95 17.74
N GLU A 140 1.20 9.46 18.58
CA GLU A 140 0.98 8.92 19.92
C GLU A 140 0.45 7.48 19.91
N SER A 141 -0.40 7.12 18.94
CA SER A 141 -0.88 5.75 18.77
C SER A 141 0.28 4.82 18.43
N VAL A 142 1.21 5.25 17.57
CA VAL A 142 2.41 4.48 17.25
C VAL A 142 3.36 4.37 18.45
N ALA A 143 3.57 5.46 19.19
CA ALA A 143 4.44 5.50 20.35
C ALA A 143 4.01 4.53 21.48
N LYS A 144 2.70 4.28 21.61
CA LYS A 144 2.15 3.30 22.57
C LYS A 144 2.44 1.83 22.20
N HIS A 145 2.89 1.57 20.98
CA HIS A 145 3.15 0.22 20.47
C HIS A 145 4.59 0.09 19.92
N PRO A 146 5.59 -0.20 20.77
CA PRO A 146 7.00 -0.27 20.38
C PRO A 146 7.29 -1.24 19.22
N THR A 147 6.49 -2.29 19.08
CA THR A 147 6.58 -3.25 17.96
C THR A 147 6.33 -2.61 16.60
N ILE A 148 5.49 -1.57 16.53
CA ILE A 148 5.26 -0.81 15.30
C ILE A 148 6.50 0.02 14.95
N GLY A 149 7.12 0.68 15.94
CA GLY A 149 8.37 1.42 15.72
C GLY A 149 9.47 0.53 15.17
N GLN A 150 9.72 -0.60 15.82
CA GLN A 150 10.71 -1.60 15.37
C GLN A 150 10.43 -2.10 13.95
N TYR A 151 9.15 -2.30 13.62
CA TYR A 151 8.75 -2.72 12.28
C TYR A 151 9.11 -1.68 11.21
N LEU A 152 8.82 -0.41 11.46
CA LEU A 152 9.17 0.70 10.57
C LEU A 152 10.68 0.81 10.39
N ASP A 153 11.44 0.74 11.49
CA ASP A 153 12.90 0.80 11.49
C ASP A 153 13.51 -0.35 10.66
N ILE A 154 12.98 -1.57 10.80
CA ILE A 154 13.42 -2.74 10.02
C ILE A 154 13.18 -2.50 8.52
N PHE A 155 12.01 -1.97 8.15
CA PHE A 155 11.69 -1.69 6.75
C PHE A 155 12.61 -0.61 6.16
N GLU A 156 12.82 0.49 6.88
CA GLU A 156 13.64 1.63 6.45
C GLU A 156 15.13 1.28 6.35
N ALA A 157 15.58 0.31 7.16
CA ALA A 157 16.94 -0.22 7.09
C ALA A 157 17.21 -1.16 5.90
N LEU A 158 16.18 -1.58 5.15
CA LEU A 158 16.36 -2.47 4.00
C LEU A 158 17.25 -1.79 2.93
N PRO A 159 18.30 -2.46 2.42
CA PRO A 159 19.21 -1.87 1.44
C PRO A 159 18.50 -1.35 0.19
N ALA A 160 17.47 -2.05 -0.29
CA ALA A 160 16.68 -1.65 -1.46
C ALA A 160 15.81 -0.40 -1.21
N ILE A 161 15.53 -0.06 0.05
CA ILE A 161 14.72 1.09 0.44
C ILE A 161 15.60 2.29 0.76
N LYS A 162 16.73 2.07 1.44
CA LYS A 162 17.69 3.10 1.88
C LYS A 162 18.42 3.82 0.72
N ALA A 163 18.53 3.17 -0.44
CA ALA A 163 19.26 3.67 -1.62
C ALA A 163 18.53 4.77 -2.39
#